data_AF-A0A1V5JAL0-F1
#
_entry.id   AF-A0A1V5JAL0-F1
#
_cell.length_a   1.000
_cell.length_b   1.000
_cell.length_c   1.000
_cell.angle_alpha   90.00
_cell.angle_beta   90.00
_cell.angle_gamma   90.00
#
_symmetry.space_group_name_H-M   'P 1'
#
loop_
_entity.id
_entity.type
_entity.pdbx_description
1 polymer ?
#
loop_
_entity_poly.entity_id
_entity_poly.type
_entity_poly.pdbx_seq_one_letter_code
_entity_poly.pdbx_strand_id
1 'polypeptide(L)'
;MFYQMGQFSRVLHTFRLDESGRYMKLYPAGAMVLMTGMICILAIPPSGMFISEIMILRAMVVNGQWLVMALTVILLCCIIYAMSTRIMHVSFSSPRQESELPQPGMVSPVETVSQFILLALVIMICFWQPPFLVDLISNGISSLPR
;
A
#
# COMPACT_ATOMS: atom_id res chain seq x y z
N MET A 1 5.26 -3.37 -0.66
CA MET A 1 5.73 -2.50 0.46
C MET A 1 6.91 -3.05 1.21
N PHE A 2 6.91 -4.29 1.72
CA PHE A 2 8.09 -4.83 2.42
C PHE A 2 9.38 -4.77 1.58
N TYR A 3 9.28 -5.08 0.29
CA TYR A 3 10.42 -4.94 -0.63
C TYR A 3 10.92 -3.48 -0.73
N GLN A 4 10.00 -2.52 -0.74
CA GLN A 4 10.34 -1.09 -0.74
C GLN A 4 10.92 -0.65 0.61
N MET A 5 10.51 -1.25 1.72
CA MET A 5 11.07 -0.99 3.04
C MET A 5 12.54 -1.42 3.14
N GLY A 6 12.94 -2.46 2.41
CA GLY A 6 14.34 -2.86 2.27
C GLY A 6 15.20 -1.80 1.58
N GLN A 7 14.71 -1.22 0.48
CA GLN A 7 15.38 -0.08 -0.19
C GLN A 7 15.42 1.15 0.70
N PHE A 8 14.30 1.43 1.36
CA PHE A 8 14.14 2.55 2.28
C PHE A 8 15.20 2.51 3.39
N SER A 9 15.39 1.36 4.03
CA SER A 9 16.40 1.17 5.07
C SER A 9 17.82 1.34 4.54
N ARG A 10 18.12 0.91 3.31
CA ARG A 10 19.44 1.10 2.68
C ARG A 10 19.74 2.56 2.35
N VAL A 11 18.71 3.36 2.04
CA VAL A 11 18.89 4.78 1.68
C VAL A 11 18.95 5.67 2.92
N LEU A 12 18.12 5.40 3.94
CA LEU A 12 18.02 6.23 5.14
C LEU A 12 18.78 5.69 6.35
N HIS A 13 19.29 4.45 6.29
CA HIS A 13 19.98 3.75 7.37
C HIS A 13 19.21 3.65 8.70
N THR A 14 17.93 4.01 8.71
CA THR A 14 17.06 4.03 9.90
C THR A 14 15.66 3.57 9.54
N PHE A 15 14.99 2.97 10.53
CA PHE A 15 13.56 2.68 10.49
C PHE A 15 12.74 3.65 11.35
N ARG A 16 13.41 4.61 12.01
CA ARG A 16 12.76 5.52 12.95
C ARG A 16 12.08 6.65 12.19
N LEU A 17 10.77 6.78 12.40
CA LEU A 17 9.94 7.82 11.77
C LEU A 17 10.41 9.24 12.07
N ASP A 18 10.95 9.49 13.27
CA ASP A 18 11.48 10.80 13.70
C ASP A 18 12.76 11.23 12.93
N GLU A 19 13.52 10.26 12.44
CA GLU A 19 14.80 10.45 11.73
C GLU A 19 14.65 10.26 10.22
N SER A 20 13.54 9.66 9.78
CA SER A 20 13.22 9.50 8.38
C SER A 20 12.46 10.71 7.85
N GLY A 21 13.00 11.36 6.83
CA GLY A 21 12.36 12.47 6.16
C GLY A 21 12.99 12.73 4.79
N ARG A 22 12.36 13.62 4.02
CA ARG A 22 12.84 14.11 2.72
C ARG A 22 13.14 12.98 1.72
N TYR A 23 12.46 11.83 1.84
CA TYR A 23 12.72 10.68 0.98
C TYR A 23 12.51 10.99 -0.51
N MET A 24 11.57 11.90 -0.84
CA MET A 24 11.37 12.39 -2.21
C MET A 24 12.59 13.13 -2.78
N LYS A 25 13.37 13.83 -1.94
CA LYS A 25 14.60 14.53 -2.38
C LYS A 25 15.80 13.59 -2.49
N LEU A 26 15.88 12.59 -1.62
CA LEU A 26 16.98 11.62 -1.59
C LEU A 26 16.85 10.57 -2.69
N TYR A 27 15.65 10.01 -2.86
CA TYR A 27 15.40 8.95 -3.82
C TYR A 27 13.97 9.05 -4.41
N PRO A 28 13.76 9.92 -5.42
CA PRO A 28 12.44 10.23 -5.95
C PRO A 28 11.73 8.99 -6.54
N ALA A 29 12.47 8.10 -7.20
CA ALA A 29 11.90 6.88 -7.78
C ALA A 29 11.28 5.97 -6.71
N GLY A 30 11.99 5.73 -5.59
CA GLY A 30 11.43 4.94 -4.50
C GLY A 30 10.34 5.66 -3.72
N ALA A 31 10.40 6.99 -3.61
CA ALA A 31 9.30 7.77 -3.03
C ALA A 31 8.01 7.63 -3.85
N MET A 32 8.11 7.61 -5.18
CA MET A 32 6.98 7.32 -6.06
C MET A 32 6.45 5.90 -5.86
N VAL A 33 7.32 4.88 -5.77
CA VAL A 33 6.91 3.50 -5.43
C VAL A 33 6.17 3.45 -4.09
N LEU A 34 6.67 4.15 -3.08
CA LEU A 34 6.06 4.21 -1.75
C LEU A 34 4.67 4.88 -1.78
N MET A 35 4.53 5.96 -2.54
CA MET A 35 3.26 6.69 -2.74
C MET A 35 2.25 5.86 -3.52
N THR A 36 2.64 5.24 -4.63
CA THR A 36 1.77 4.35 -5.41
C THR A 36 1.38 3.13 -4.58
N GLY A 37 2.32 2.57 -3.81
CA GLY A 37 2.06 1.47 -2.88
C GLY A 37 1.09 1.85 -1.76
N MET A 38 1.16 3.09 -1.25
CA MET A 38 0.17 3.63 -0.31
C MET A 38 -1.23 3.64 -0.91
N ILE A 39 -1.40 4.18 -2.12
CA ILE A 39 -2.69 4.21 -2.82
C ILE A 39 -3.25 2.79 -2.99
N CYS A 40 -2.40 1.84 -3.39
CA CYS A 40 -2.77 0.44 -3.54
C CYS A 40 -3.22 -0.19 -2.21
N ILE A 41 -2.53 0.11 -1.09
CA ILE A 41 -2.85 -0.49 0.21
C ILE A 41 -4.05 0.14 0.89
N LEU A 42 -4.22 1.44 0.72
CA LEU A 42 -5.33 2.19 1.30
C LEU A 42 -6.66 1.97 0.58
N ALA A 43 -6.71 0.99 -0.32
CA ALA A 43 -7.89 0.67 -1.12
C ALA A 43 -8.46 1.90 -1.85
N ILE A 44 -7.59 2.83 -2.26
CA ILE A 44 -8.00 3.95 -3.11
C ILE A 44 -8.13 3.41 -4.56
N PRO A 45 -9.16 3.81 -5.34
CA PRO A 45 -9.29 3.41 -6.75
C PRO A 45 -8.07 3.93 -7.52
N PRO A 46 -7.06 3.07 -7.80
CA PRO A 46 -7.05 1.95 -8.73
C PRO A 46 -6.49 0.64 -8.09
N SER A 47 -6.95 0.33 -6.86
CA SER A 47 -6.56 -0.87 -6.11
C SER A 47 -7.60 -2.00 -6.19
N GLY A 48 -7.14 -3.23 -6.38
CA GLY A 48 -8.02 -4.41 -6.29
C GLY A 48 -8.61 -4.62 -4.90
N MET A 49 -7.97 -4.10 -3.84
CA MET A 49 -8.49 -4.23 -2.47
C MET A 49 -9.76 -3.41 -2.25
N PHE A 50 -9.94 -2.33 -3.00
CA PHE A 50 -11.17 -1.52 -2.95
C PHE A 50 -12.42 -2.34 -3.33
N ILE A 51 -12.29 -3.19 -4.34
CA ILE A 51 -13.40 -4.05 -4.80
C ILE A 51 -13.79 -5.02 -3.69
N SER A 52 -12.80 -5.66 -3.07
CA SER A 52 -13.02 -6.59 -1.95
C SER A 52 -13.69 -5.91 -0.75
N GLU A 53 -13.24 -4.71 -0.37
CA GLU A 53 -13.83 -3.96 0.74
C GLU A 53 -15.29 -3.58 0.46
N ILE A 54 -15.61 -3.09 -0.74
CA ILE A 54 -16.99 -2.80 -1.14
C ILE A 54 -17.84 -4.07 -1.12
N MET A 55 -17.32 -5.21 -1.58
CA MET A 55 -18.05 -6.48 -1.55
C MET A 55 -18.37 -6.91 -0.11
N ILE A 56 -17.41 -6.78 0.81
CA ILE A 56 -17.59 -7.11 2.23
C ILE A 56 -18.60 -6.16 2.87
N LEU A 57 -18.49 -4.84 2.63
CA LEU A 57 -19.44 -3.85 3.13
C LEU A 57 -20.85 -4.11 2.60
N ARG A 58 -20.99 -4.43 1.30
CA ARG A 58 -22.27 -4.80 0.69
C ARG A 58 -22.87 -6.04 1.33
N ALA A 59 -22.07 -7.07 1.59
CA ALA A 59 -22.53 -8.28 2.25
C ALA A 59 -23.06 -8.02 3.67
N MET A 60 -22.40 -7.14 4.44
CA MET A 60 -22.88 -6.75 5.77
C MET A 60 -24.20 -5.98 5.73
N VAL A 61 -24.39 -5.12 4.72
CA VAL A 61 -25.67 -4.41 4.52
C VAL A 61 -26.80 -5.38 4.22
N VAL A 62 -26.56 -6.35 3.32
CA VAL A 62 -27.56 -7.36 2.95
C VAL A 62 -27.94 -8.25 4.15
N ASN A 63 -26.98 -8.58 5.00
CA ASN A 63 -27.21 -9.38 6.22
C ASN A 63 -27.74 -8.56 7.42
N GLY A 64 -27.95 -7.25 7.27
CA GLY A 64 -28.45 -6.37 8.35
C GLY A 64 -27.48 -6.15 9.51
N GLN A 65 -26.18 -6.37 9.31
CA GLN A 65 -25.14 -6.28 10.35
C GLN A 65 -24.60 -4.84 10.52
N TRP A 66 -25.48 -3.90 10.88
CA TRP A 66 -25.16 -2.47 10.94
C TRP A 66 -24.06 -2.10 11.94
N LEU A 67 -24.00 -2.77 13.09
CA LEU A 67 -22.97 -2.51 14.12
C LEU A 67 -21.58 -2.91 13.62
N VAL A 68 -21.46 -4.11 13.05
CA VAL A 68 -20.19 -4.61 12.50
C VAL A 68 -19.73 -3.72 11.36
N MET A 69 -20.65 -3.33 10.47
CA MET A 69 -20.37 -2.40 9.38
C MET A 69 -19.79 -1.07 9.90
N ALA A 70 -20.44 -0.43 10.87
CA ALA A 70 -19.99 0.84 11.43
C ALA A 70 -18.58 0.71 12.04
N LEU A 71 -18.33 -0.37 12.79
CA LEU A 71 -17.01 -0.65 13.36
C LEU A 71 -15.95 -0.83 12.27
N THR A 72 -16.25 -1.59 11.22
CA THR A 72 -15.33 -1.82 10.09
C THR A 72 -15.00 -0.52 9.38
N VAL A 73 -15.98 0.35 9.11
CA VAL A 73 -15.76 1.64 8.45
C VAL A 73 -14.88 2.57 9.30
N ILE A 74 -15.10 2.60 10.62
CA ILE A 74 -14.27 3.39 11.54
C ILE A 74 -12.83 2.88 11.53
N LEU A 75 -12.63 1.55 11.60
CA LEU A 75 -11.30 0.95 11.54
C LEU A 75 -10.59 1.27 10.21
N LEU A 76 -11.29 1.17 9.08
CA LEU A 76 -10.75 1.53 7.77
C LEU A 76 -10.32 3.00 7.73
N CYS A 77 -11.15 3.91 8.25
CA CYS A 77 -10.81 5.32 8.35
C CYS A 77 -9.55 5.55 9.21
N CYS A 78 -9.46 4.89 10.37
CA CYS A 78 -8.27 4.94 11.23
C CYS A 78 -7.01 4.45 10.51
N ILE A 79 -7.09 3.34 9.76
CA ILE A 79 -5.96 2.78 8.99
C ILE A 79 -5.53 3.75 7.90
N ILE A 80 -6.49 4.29 7.12
CA ILE A 80 -6.23 5.28 6.06
C ILE A 80 -5.49 6.49 6.62
N TYR A 81 -6.01 7.06 7.71
CA TYR A 81 -5.38 8.20 8.38
C TYR A 81 -3.97 7.88 8.90
N ALA A 82 -3.82 6.78 9.64
CA ALA A 82 -2.55 6.41 10.27
C ALA A 82 -1.45 6.10 9.26
N MET A 83 -1.78 5.41 8.16
CA MET A 83 -0.80 5.07 7.12
C MET A 83 -0.48 6.27 6.24
N SER A 84 -1.48 7.06 5.84
CA SER A 84 -1.27 8.25 5.00
C SER A 84 -0.37 9.28 5.69
N THR A 85 -0.64 9.58 6.97
CA THR A 85 0.18 10.52 7.75
C THR A 85 1.64 10.08 7.87
N ARG A 86 1.90 8.79 8.11
CA ARG A 86 3.26 8.24 8.20
C ARG A 86 4.00 8.30 6.87
N ILE A 87 3.37 7.86 5.77
CA ILE A 87 4.01 7.82 4.45
C ILE A 87 4.26 9.25 3.92
N MET A 88 3.33 10.18 4.16
CA MET A 88 3.52 11.59 3.84
C MET A 88 4.65 12.22 4.66
N HIS A 89 4.71 11.93 5.96
CA HIS A 89 5.79 12.41 6.83
C HIS A 89 7.16 11.93 6.31
N VAL A 90 7.30 10.63 6.05
CA VAL A 90 8.53 10.04 5.51
C VAL A 90 8.96 10.67 4.18
N SER A 91 8.00 10.96 3.31
CA SER A 91 8.28 11.43 1.96
C SER A 91 8.64 12.92 1.88
N PHE A 92 7.96 13.74 2.68
CA PHE A 92 8.03 15.21 2.56
C PHE A 92 8.54 15.94 3.80
N SER A 93 8.36 15.39 5.00
CA SER A 93 8.77 16.05 6.25
C SER A 93 10.29 16.09 6.38
N SER A 94 10.81 17.08 7.09
CA SER A 94 12.22 17.12 7.48
C SER A 94 12.44 16.24 8.71
N PRO A 95 13.57 15.49 8.78
CA PRO A 95 13.93 14.78 10.00
C PRO A 95 14.14 15.77 11.16
N ARG A 96 13.80 15.36 12.39
CA ARG A 96 13.85 16.23 13.58
C ARG A 96 15.26 16.71 13.93
N GLN A 97 16.27 15.92 13.57
CA GLN A 97 17.67 16.34 13.63
C GLN A 97 18.09 16.73 12.21
N GLU A 98 18.65 17.93 12.06
CA GLU A 98 19.38 18.32 10.85
C GLU A 98 20.71 17.54 10.79
N SER A 99 20.64 16.22 10.69
CA SER A 99 21.77 15.44 10.21
C SER A 99 21.95 15.78 8.73
N GLU A 100 23.20 16.03 8.33
CA GLU A 100 23.59 16.15 6.93
C GLU A 100 22.90 15.03 6.14
N LEU A 101 22.30 15.37 5.00
CA LEU A 101 21.59 14.41 4.16
C LEU A 101 22.49 13.17 4.01
N PRO A 102 22.10 11.99 4.54
CA PRO A 102 22.90 10.79 4.40
C PRO A 102 23.17 10.62 2.92
N GLN A 103 24.44 10.38 2.54
CA GLN A 103 24.73 10.05 1.16
C GLN A 103 23.85 8.87 0.79
N PRO A 104 22.97 9.00 -0.23
CA PRO A 104 22.02 7.96 -0.53
C PRO A 104 22.80 6.68 -0.82
N GLY A 105 22.54 5.64 -0.01
CA GLY A 105 23.12 4.32 -0.24
C GLY A 105 22.85 3.88 -1.69
N MET A 106 23.82 3.23 -2.33
CA MET A 106 23.65 2.77 -3.70
C MET A 106 22.48 1.79 -3.78
N VAL A 107 21.41 2.20 -4.47
CA VAL A 107 20.27 1.36 -4.85
C VAL A 107 20.48 0.95 -6.30
N SER A 108 20.39 -0.35 -6.59
CA SER A 108 20.49 -0.81 -7.97
C SER A 108 19.21 -0.42 -8.74
N PRO A 109 19.33 0.13 -9.97
CA PRO A 109 18.15 0.49 -10.76
C PRO A 109 17.22 -0.70 -11.05
N VAL A 110 17.77 -1.92 -11.09
CA VAL A 110 17.03 -3.16 -11.34
C VAL A 110 16.02 -3.46 -10.23
N GLU A 111 16.39 -3.19 -8.97
CA GLU A 111 15.51 -3.40 -7.82
C GLU A 111 14.30 -2.46 -7.85
N THR A 112 14.48 -1.22 -8.30
CA THR A 112 13.38 -0.26 -8.41
C THR A 112 12.50 -0.52 -9.62
N VAL A 113 13.08 -0.93 -10.75
CA VAL A 113 12.30 -1.35 -11.93
C VAL A 113 11.42 -2.55 -11.60
N SER A 114 11.93 -3.55 -10.88
CA SER A 114 11.11 -4.71 -10.51
C SER A 114 9.94 -4.33 -9.59
N GLN A 115 10.10 -3.34 -8.70
CA GLN A 115 9.00 -2.82 -7.89
C GLN A 115 7.90 -2.15 -8.71
N PHE A 116 8.29 -1.34 -9.69
CA PHE A 116 7.34 -0.72 -10.60
C PHE A 116 6.60 -1.77 -11.43
N ILE A 117 7.29 -2.82 -11.91
CA ILE A 117 6.66 -3.94 -12.61
C ILE A 117 5.63 -4.63 -11.71
N LEU A 118 5.98 -4.92 -10.45
CA LEU A 118 5.06 -5.55 -9.49
C LEU A 118 3.83 -4.67 -9.21
N LEU A 119 4.01 -3.36 -9.01
CA LEU A 119 2.91 -2.41 -8.83
C LEU A 119 2.03 -2.31 -10.08
N ALA A 120 2.64 -2.21 -11.26
CA ALA A 120 1.93 -2.16 -12.52
C ALA A 120 1.12 -3.44 -12.75
N LEU A 121 1.67 -4.61 -12.40
CA LEU A 121 0.96 -5.88 -12.48
C LEU A 121 -0.26 -5.92 -11.55
N VAL A 122 -0.13 -5.44 -10.31
CA VAL A 122 -1.26 -5.36 -9.36
C VAL A 122 -2.36 -4.43 -9.88
N ILE A 123 -1.98 -3.26 -10.40
CA ILE A 123 -2.93 -2.31 -10.99
C ILE A 123 -3.57 -2.91 -12.25
N MET A 124 -2.80 -3.57 -13.11
CA MET A 124 -3.31 -4.22 -14.32
C MET A 124 -4.33 -5.30 -13.99
N ILE A 125 -4.06 -6.17 -13.01
CA ILE A 125 -5.02 -7.19 -12.56
C ILE A 125 -6.29 -6.56 -11.98
N CYS A 126 -6.20 -5.37 -11.38
CA CYS A 126 -7.38 -4.64 -10.90
C CYS A 126 -8.29 -4.19 -12.06
N PHE A 127 -7.73 -3.75 -13.19
CA PHE A 127 -8.52 -3.32 -14.35
C PHE A 127 -8.96 -4.49 -15.22
N TRP A 128 -8.09 -5.47 -15.40
CA TRP A 128 -8.35 -6.68 -16.17
C TRP A 128 -8.25 -7.88 -15.24
N GLN A 129 -9.37 -8.21 -14.61
CA GLN A 129 -9.46 -9.44 -13.84
C GLN A 129 -9.55 -10.62 -14.81
N PRO A 130 -8.54 -11.49 -14.90
CA PRO A 130 -8.54 -12.57 -15.89
C PRO A 130 -9.61 -13.61 -15.52
N PRO A 131 -10.38 -14.12 -16.50
CA PRO A 131 -11.50 -15.02 -16.27
C PRO A 131 -11.08 -16.29 -15.51
N PHE A 132 -9.89 -16.82 -15.80
CA PHE A 132 -9.33 -17.96 -15.07
C PHE A 132 -9.24 -17.75 -13.54
N LEU A 133 -8.87 -16.55 -13.07
CA LEU A 133 -8.81 -16.27 -11.63
C LEU A 133 -10.22 -16.22 -11.03
N VAL A 134 -11.17 -15.63 -11.74
CA VAL A 134 -12.57 -15.54 -11.30
C VAL A 134 -13.18 -16.95 -11.21
N ASP A 135 -12.95 -17.77 -12.23
CA ASP A 135 -13.44 -19.15 -12.29
C ASP A 135 -12.83 -19.99 -11.15
N LEU A 136 -11.54 -19.85 -10.89
CA LEU A 136 -10.87 -20.55 -9.79
C LEU A 136 -11.42 -20.13 -8.41
N ILE A 137 -11.65 -18.84 -8.21
CA ILE A 137 -12.25 -18.31 -6.97
C ILE A 137 -13.67 -18.84 -6.81
N SER A 138 -14.49 -18.80 -7.85
CA SER A 138 -15.88 -19.26 -7.79
C SER A 138 -16.00 -20.77 -7.52
N ASN A 139 -15.15 -21.58 -8.15
CA ASN A 139 -15.06 -23.01 -7.89
C ASN A 139 -14.64 -23.29 -6.44
N GLY A 140 -13.69 -22.52 -5.91
CA GLY A 140 -13.30 -22.59 -4.50
C GLY A 140 -14.46 -22.26 -3.55
N ILE A 141 -15.20 -21.19 -3.82
CA ILE A 141 -16.39 -20.80 -3.05
C ILE A 141 -17.45 -21.91 -3.06
N SER A 142 -17.69 -22.55 -4.20
CA SER A 142 -18.67 -23.63 -4.33
C SER A 142 -18.33 -24.89 -3.50
N SER A 143 -17.05 -25.07 -3.15
CA SER A 143 -16.55 -26.23 -2.41
C SER A 143 -16.56 -26.03 -0.89
N LEU A 144 -16.85 -24.82 -0.40
CA LEU A 144 -16.90 -24.52 1.03
C LEU A 144 -18.21 -25.04 1.65
N PRO A 145 -18.15 -25.74 2.81
CA PRO A 145 -19.35 -26.12 3.53
C PRO A 145 -20.11 -24.85 3.96
N ARG A 146 -21.44 -24.89 3.79
CA ARG A 146 -22.35 -23.79 4.13
C ARG A 146 -22.57 -23.67 5.63
#